data_AF-A0A2K2D1R4-F1
#
_entry.id   AF-A0A2K2D1R4-F1
#
_cell.length_a   1.000
_cell.length_b   1.000
_cell.length_c   1.000
_cell.angle_alpha   90.00
_cell.angle_beta   90.00
_cell.angle_gamma   90.00
#
_symmetry.space_group_name_H-M   'P 1'
#
loop_
_entity.id
_entity.type
_entity.pdbx_description
1 polymer ?
#
loop_
_entity_poly.entity_id
_entity_poly.type
_entity_poly.pdbx_seq_one_letter_code
_entity_poly.pdbx_strand_id
1 'polypeptide(L)'
;MPSYSFSCQTSYFSSMARDGFDFNMCIYDGISYLSRVQESLARQKIFIPHLRQPSPSPSTTVADSVFTTRIKSRIQHWRKGYAEPSKTADGSLVNSLRKLILGGESYGSRPSMSIDVCSDRQVQLVLETINRVSDDLVPLVVPDKAGMSRAVRVIFTSSEEDKNLLLMDIQKLEDEHSVKFRGFREVIDLLSSSQKPIISYNCLNDLTMIHTKFIGPLPPNMHEFTCSLRMVFSSVVDVGHLWREIGPLRNAKNIQAALSYLQRQYFVPMEIEIPQQDGTNSVTKGGENVLRITKLFAKLSMLLKISPKHQSQSGEQHHTVEDFCNIFYPGCMAGESDDVDCTKEPDITRTVSTDSVIFLWGFRKTSAKELRYLLTRLHHVFSNDFELRLLDKTCSVLIFRSSDTPMELLREISSESPSLNNFFSEGLKAAGFDVYWKVCRLGLWDSDLAEALEAVSSEQATSALSGHGTSEIYWNSSLMLDIKEYLEC
;
A
#
# COMPACT_ATOMS: atom_id res chain seq x y z
N MET A 1 -10.79 -19.66 -2.66
CA MET A 1 -10.62 -18.19 -2.67
C MET A 1 -9.89 -17.78 -1.40
N PRO A 2 -9.12 -16.69 -1.38
CA PRO A 2 -8.54 -16.20 -0.13
C PRO A 2 -9.65 -15.89 0.88
N SER A 3 -9.51 -16.37 2.11
CA SER A 3 -10.38 -16.00 3.22
C SER A 3 -9.93 -14.66 3.78
N TYR A 4 -10.76 -13.62 3.62
CA TYR A 4 -10.47 -12.31 4.20
C TYR A 4 -11.05 -12.24 5.61
N SER A 5 -10.18 -12.20 6.61
CA SER A 5 -10.53 -11.74 7.95
C SER A 5 -10.17 -10.26 8.08
N PHE A 6 -11.03 -9.47 8.70
CA PHE A 6 -10.76 -8.08 9.03
C PHE A 6 -11.18 -7.79 10.47
N SER A 7 -10.45 -6.89 11.12
CA SER A 7 -10.74 -6.44 12.48
C SER A 7 -11.64 -5.21 12.45
N CYS A 8 -12.58 -5.12 13.38
CA CYS A 8 -13.46 -3.98 13.55
C CYS A 8 -13.23 -3.34 14.90
N GLN A 9 -13.07 -2.01 14.92
CA GLN A 9 -13.00 -1.25 16.17
C GLN A 9 -14.35 -0.60 16.46
N THR A 10 -14.92 -0.90 17.62
CA THR A 10 -16.28 -0.48 18.01
C THR A 10 -16.48 1.03 18.01
N SER A 11 -15.45 1.81 18.36
CA SER A 11 -15.52 3.27 18.34
C SER A 11 -15.70 3.83 16.93
N TYR A 12 -15.02 3.27 15.93
CA TYR A 12 -15.16 3.71 14.54
C TYR A 12 -16.53 3.35 13.97
N PHE A 13 -17.04 2.13 14.22
CA PHE A 13 -18.40 1.78 13.83
C PHE A 13 -19.46 2.66 14.49
N SER A 14 -19.29 2.98 15.77
CA SER A 14 -20.21 3.88 16.46
C SER A 14 -20.21 5.27 15.82
N SER A 15 -19.04 5.78 15.42
CA SER A 15 -18.94 7.06 14.72
C SER A 15 -19.58 7.01 13.33
N MET A 16 -19.25 5.99 12.53
CA MET A 16 -19.80 5.80 11.19
C MET A 16 -21.33 5.65 11.21
N ALA A 17 -21.86 4.92 12.20
CA ALA A 17 -23.31 4.77 12.39
C ALA A 17 -23.99 6.10 12.74
N ARG A 18 -23.39 6.92 13.61
CA ARG A 18 -23.90 8.27 13.92
C ARG A 18 -23.86 9.19 12.70
N ASP A 19 -22.87 9.00 11.84
CA ASP A 19 -22.72 9.74 10.58
C ASP A 19 -23.64 9.23 9.45
N GLY A 20 -24.50 8.25 9.73
CA GLY A 20 -25.45 7.71 8.76
C GLY A 20 -24.84 6.78 7.71
N PHE A 21 -23.68 6.17 7.99
CA PHE A 21 -23.06 5.21 7.08
C PHE A 21 -23.92 3.94 6.93
N ASP A 22 -24.26 3.58 5.69
CA ASP A 22 -24.99 2.35 5.39
C ASP A 22 -24.05 1.16 5.28
N PHE A 23 -24.02 0.33 6.32
CA PHE A 23 -23.21 -0.88 6.35
C PHE A 23 -23.68 -1.95 5.35
N ASN A 24 -24.95 -1.95 4.94
CA ASN A 24 -25.45 -2.94 3.98
C ASN A 24 -24.80 -2.75 2.61
N MET A 25 -24.58 -1.50 2.20
CA MET A 25 -23.85 -1.16 0.98
C MET A 25 -22.41 -1.70 0.96
N CYS A 26 -21.79 -1.87 2.13
CA CYS A 26 -20.44 -2.42 2.22
C CYS A 26 -20.43 -3.96 2.36
N ILE A 27 -21.35 -4.51 3.15
CA ILE A 27 -21.34 -5.94 3.52
C ILE A 27 -22.07 -6.81 2.48
N TYR A 28 -23.22 -6.36 1.98
CA TYR A 28 -24.04 -7.12 1.03
C TYR A 28 -23.79 -6.67 -0.41
N ASP A 29 -23.73 -5.36 -0.64
CA ASP A 29 -23.57 -4.78 -1.98
C ASP A 29 -22.14 -4.27 -2.26
N GLY A 30 -21.18 -4.70 -1.45
CA GLY A 30 -19.79 -4.28 -1.55
C GLY A 30 -19.15 -4.67 -2.88
N ILE A 31 -18.48 -3.73 -3.53
CA ILE A 31 -17.75 -3.99 -4.78
C ILE A 31 -16.56 -4.90 -4.47
N SER A 32 -16.50 -6.04 -5.14
CA SER A 32 -15.39 -6.98 -4.99
C SER A 32 -14.07 -6.37 -5.46
N TYR A 33 -12.96 -6.93 -5.01
CA TYR A 33 -11.63 -6.58 -5.51
C TYR A 33 -10.69 -7.76 -5.33
N LEU A 34 -9.64 -7.80 -6.16
CA LEU A 34 -8.44 -8.59 -5.92
C LEU A 34 -7.24 -7.67 -6.00
N SER A 35 -6.16 -7.96 -5.31
CA SER A 35 -4.87 -7.30 -5.56
C SER A 35 -4.23 -7.79 -6.87
N ARG A 36 -3.24 -7.07 -7.41
CA ARG A 36 -2.49 -7.50 -8.60
C ARG A 36 -1.86 -8.89 -8.39
N VAL A 37 -1.31 -9.14 -7.20
CA VAL A 37 -0.74 -10.45 -6.83
C VAL A 37 -1.82 -11.53 -6.76
N GLN A 38 -2.99 -11.23 -6.19
CA GLN A 38 -4.08 -12.21 -6.12
C GLN A 38 -4.68 -12.53 -7.48
N GLU A 39 -4.82 -11.53 -8.35
CA GLU A 39 -5.28 -11.74 -9.72
C GLU A 39 -4.28 -12.60 -10.51
N SER A 40 -2.97 -12.34 -10.44
CA SER A 40 -1.99 -13.15 -11.17
C SER A 40 -2.04 -14.62 -10.74
N LEU A 41 -2.22 -14.89 -9.44
CA LEU A 41 -2.42 -16.23 -8.90
C LEU A 41 -3.79 -16.82 -9.30
N ALA A 42 -4.84 -16.00 -9.33
CA ALA A 42 -6.16 -16.44 -9.77
C ALA A 42 -6.14 -16.81 -11.25
N ARG A 43 -5.48 -16.01 -12.10
CA ARG A 43 -5.32 -16.24 -13.54
C ARG A 43 -4.66 -17.56 -13.87
N GLN A 44 -3.63 -17.95 -13.11
CA GLN A 44 -3.01 -19.27 -13.27
C GLN A 44 -3.96 -20.43 -12.95
N LYS A 45 -5.01 -20.19 -12.15
CA LYS A 45 -6.02 -21.17 -11.74
C LYS A 45 -7.33 -21.02 -12.53
N ILE A 46 -7.41 -20.10 -13.49
CA ILE A 46 -8.63 -19.86 -14.26
C ILE A 46 -8.89 -21.06 -15.17
N PHE A 47 -10.12 -21.55 -15.13
CA PHE A 47 -10.62 -22.69 -15.91
C PHE A 47 -10.99 -22.35 -17.36
N ILE A 48 -10.35 -21.35 -17.96
CA ILE A 48 -10.72 -20.79 -19.27
C ILE A 48 -9.64 -21.17 -20.29
N PRO A 49 -10.05 -21.56 -21.51
CA PRO A 49 -9.13 -21.74 -22.62
C PRO A 49 -8.37 -20.45 -22.89
N HIS A 50 -7.05 -20.47 -22.76
CA HIS A 50 -6.19 -19.30 -22.95
C HIS A 50 -5.05 -19.60 -23.91
N LEU A 51 -4.49 -18.54 -24.49
CA LEU A 51 -3.30 -18.60 -25.32
C LEU A 51 -2.06 -18.74 -24.42
N ARG A 52 -1.22 -19.74 -24.70
CA ARG A 52 0.06 -19.91 -24.01
C ARG A 52 1.18 -19.88 -25.03
N GLN A 53 2.17 -19.02 -24.81
CA GLN A 53 3.35 -18.99 -25.66
C GLN A 53 4.23 -20.22 -25.38
N PRO A 54 4.80 -20.84 -26.43
CA PRO A 54 5.77 -21.90 -26.24
C PRO A 54 7.05 -21.33 -25.62
N SER A 55 7.51 -21.92 -24.52
CA SER A 55 8.85 -21.65 -24.00
C SER A 55 9.84 -22.68 -24.57
N PRO A 56 11.06 -22.28 -24.93
CA PRO A 56 12.07 -23.21 -25.42
C PRO A 56 12.42 -24.23 -24.32
N SER A 57 12.19 -25.52 -24.61
CA SER A 57 12.50 -26.61 -23.69
C SER A 57 13.86 -27.27 -24.03
N PRO A 58 14.71 -27.60 -23.04
CA PRO A 58 15.96 -28.29 -23.30
C PRO A 58 15.75 -29.82 -23.34
N SER A 59 16.29 -30.45 -24.37
CA SER A 59 16.39 -31.90 -24.63
C SER A 59 15.07 -32.68 -24.88
N THR A 60 14.90 -33.12 -26.13
CA THR A 60 13.84 -34.05 -26.55
C THR A 60 14.20 -35.48 -26.14
N THR A 61 13.28 -36.15 -25.42
CA THR A 61 13.40 -37.58 -25.15
C THR A 61 12.82 -38.40 -26.30
N VAL A 62 13.13 -39.70 -26.34
CA VAL A 62 12.53 -40.63 -27.32
C VAL A 62 11.00 -40.64 -27.18
N ALA A 63 10.47 -40.62 -25.95
CA ALA A 63 9.03 -40.55 -25.70
C ALA A 63 8.39 -39.28 -26.27
N ASP A 64 9.05 -38.12 -26.11
CA ASP A 64 8.58 -36.86 -26.70
C ASP A 64 8.55 -36.94 -28.22
N SER A 65 9.58 -37.53 -28.84
CA SER A 65 9.64 -37.65 -30.31
C SER A 65 8.49 -38.49 -30.88
N VAL A 66 8.13 -39.59 -30.20
CA VAL A 66 7.00 -40.45 -30.59
C VAL A 66 5.68 -39.71 -30.42
N PHE A 67 5.51 -39.02 -29.29
CA PHE A 67 4.34 -38.21 -29.01
C PHE A 67 4.17 -37.09 -30.04
N THR A 68 5.18 -36.26 -30.24
CA THR A 68 5.19 -35.16 -31.22
C THR A 68 4.91 -35.66 -32.63
N THR A 69 5.50 -36.78 -33.05
CA THR A 69 5.26 -37.35 -34.39
C THR A 69 3.81 -37.80 -34.56
N ARG A 70 3.23 -38.46 -33.56
CA ARG A 70 1.81 -38.88 -33.54
C ARG A 70 0.86 -37.69 -33.57
N ILE A 71 1.15 -36.66 -32.77
CA ILE A 71 0.33 -35.44 -32.73
C ILE A 71 0.42 -34.69 -34.07
N LYS A 72 1.64 -34.54 -34.60
CA LYS A 72 1.87 -33.92 -35.91
C LYS A 72 1.07 -34.61 -37.01
N SER A 73 1.13 -35.93 -37.10
CA SER A 73 0.39 -36.68 -38.12
C SER A 73 -1.12 -36.52 -37.96
N ARG A 74 -1.62 -36.52 -36.72
CA ARG A 74 -3.05 -36.33 -36.41
C ARG A 74 -3.54 -34.93 -36.82
N ILE A 75 -2.79 -33.88 -36.48
CA ILE A 75 -3.12 -32.49 -36.85
C ILE A 75 -3.07 -32.31 -38.36
N GLN A 76 -2.04 -32.83 -39.04
CA GLN A 76 -1.92 -32.73 -40.49
C GLN A 76 -3.07 -33.45 -41.22
N HIS A 77 -3.45 -34.64 -40.74
CA HIS A 77 -4.58 -35.37 -41.31
C HIS A 77 -5.90 -34.62 -41.11
N TRP A 78 -6.14 -34.10 -39.91
CA TRP A 78 -7.31 -33.30 -39.59
C TRP A 78 -7.40 -32.03 -40.45
N ARG A 79 -6.31 -31.24 -40.52
CA ARG A 79 -6.23 -30.01 -41.32
C ARG A 79 -6.51 -30.27 -42.81
N LYS A 80 -5.93 -31.32 -43.39
CA LYS A 80 -6.18 -31.70 -44.81
C LYS A 80 -7.66 -31.93 -45.09
N GLY A 81 -8.41 -32.50 -44.14
CA GLY A 81 -9.84 -32.72 -44.26
C GLY A 81 -10.68 -31.43 -44.38
N TYR A 82 -10.15 -30.29 -43.95
CA TYR A 82 -10.82 -28.98 -44.02
C TYR A 82 -10.21 -28.03 -45.06
N ALA A 83 -8.90 -28.15 -45.34
CA ALA A 83 -8.21 -27.32 -46.34
C ALA A 83 -8.55 -27.72 -47.80
N GLU A 84 -8.91 -28.98 -48.05
CA GLU A 84 -9.26 -29.47 -49.39
C GLU A 84 -10.74 -29.91 -49.46
N PRO A 85 -11.66 -29.03 -49.91
CA PRO A 85 -13.06 -29.43 -50.09
C PRO A 85 -13.16 -30.47 -51.21
N SER A 86 -13.69 -31.66 -50.91
CA SER A 86 -13.88 -32.70 -51.92
C SER A 86 -14.88 -32.25 -52.98
N LYS A 87 -14.48 -32.32 -54.25
CA LYS A 87 -15.27 -31.91 -55.44
C LYS A 87 -16.55 -32.74 -55.71
N THR A 88 -16.91 -33.69 -54.87
CA THR A 88 -18.05 -34.59 -55.07
C THR A 88 -19.32 -34.00 -54.46
N ALA A 89 -20.35 -33.81 -55.30
CA ALA A 89 -21.61 -33.11 -55.02
C ALA A 89 -22.52 -33.73 -53.93
N ASP A 90 -22.16 -34.86 -53.30
CA ASP A 90 -22.87 -35.45 -52.16
C ASP A 90 -22.43 -34.81 -50.83
N GLY A 91 -22.68 -33.51 -50.70
CA GLY A 91 -22.02 -32.64 -49.73
C GLY A 91 -22.54 -32.65 -48.29
N SER A 92 -23.63 -33.34 -47.95
CA SER A 92 -24.28 -33.24 -46.63
C SER A 92 -23.97 -34.41 -45.68
N LEU A 93 -24.23 -35.65 -46.12
CA LEU A 93 -23.97 -36.86 -45.32
C LEU A 93 -22.48 -37.17 -45.18
N VAL A 94 -21.71 -37.00 -46.26
CA VAL A 94 -20.25 -37.20 -46.25
C VAL A 94 -19.56 -36.17 -45.37
N ASN A 95 -20.02 -34.91 -45.38
CA ASN A 95 -19.51 -33.89 -44.45
C ASN A 95 -19.92 -34.16 -43.00
N SER A 96 -21.14 -34.65 -42.76
CA SER A 96 -21.60 -35.02 -41.41
C SER A 96 -20.82 -36.20 -40.85
N LEU A 97 -20.55 -37.23 -41.67
CA LEU A 97 -19.70 -38.37 -41.31
C LEU A 97 -18.23 -37.96 -41.15
N ARG A 98 -17.68 -37.08 -42.01
CA ARG A 98 -16.34 -36.52 -41.82
C ARG A 98 -16.23 -35.73 -40.52
N LYS A 99 -17.24 -34.89 -40.20
CA LYS A 99 -17.31 -34.20 -38.91
C LYS A 99 -17.34 -35.19 -37.74
N LEU A 100 -18.08 -36.30 -37.85
CA LEU A 100 -18.13 -37.32 -36.80
C LEU A 100 -16.80 -38.10 -36.64
N ILE A 101 -16.14 -38.44 -37.76
CA ILE A 101 -14.88 -39.20 -37.78
C ILE A 101 -13.69 -38.34 -37.35
N LEU A 102 -13.66 -37.07 -37.72
CA LEU A 102 -12.59 -36.13 -37.37
C LEU A 102 -12.72 -35.53 -35.96
N GLY A 103 -13.78 -35.89 -35.23
CA GLY A 103 -14.06 -35.35 -33.89
C GLY A 103 -14.52 -33.89 -33.99
N GLY A 104 -15.71 -33.68 -34.55
CA GLY A 104 -16.31 -32.39 -34.90
C GLY A 104 -16.69 -31.55 -33.69
N GLU A 105 -15.72 -31.20 -32.86
CA GLU A 105 -15.84 -30.11 -31.92
C GLU A 105 -15.74 -28.80 -32.70
N SER A 106 -16.67 -27.88 -32.49
CA SER A 106 -16.55 -26.52 -33.02
C SER A 106 -16.29 -25.54 -31.88
N TYR A 107 -15.41 -24.57 -32.12
CA TYR A 107 -15.28 -23.40 -31.28
C TYR A 107 -16.07 -22.26 -31.91
N GLY A 108 -17.30 -22.06 -31.44
CA GLY A 108 -18.28 -21.24 -32.16
C GLY A 108 -18.58 -21.85 -33.53
N SER A 109 -18.28 -21.10 -34.59
CA SER A 109 -18.44 -21.52 -35.99
C SER A 109 -17.21 -22.22 -36.59
N ARG A 110 -16.06 -22.22 -35.87
CA ARG A 110 -14.77 -22.67 -36.41
C ARG A 110 -14.51 -24.16 -36.11
N PRO A 111 -13.95 -24.93 -37.05
CA PRO A 111 -13.54 -26.32 -36.79
C PRO A 111 -12.46 -26.36 -35.71
N SER A 112 -12.62 -27.26 -34.74
CA SER A 112 -11.62 -27.47 -33.69
C SER A 112 -11.38 -28.96 -33.40
N MET A 113 -10.22 -29.26 -32.83
CA MET A 113 -9.82 -30.60 -32.38
C MET A 113 -9.26 -30.50 -30.96
N SER A 114 -9.63 -31.42 -30.07
CA SER A 114 -9.05 -31.56 -28.75
C SER A 114 -7.91 -32.60 -28.73
N ILE A 115 -6.80 -32.25 -28.11
CA ILE A 115 -5.66 -33.14 -27.85
C ILE A 115 -5.50 -33.27 -26.34
N ASP A 116 -5.81 -34.44 -25.79
CA ASP A 116 -5.60 -34.70 -24.37
C ASP A 116 -4.12 -34.67 -24.01
N VAL A 117 -3.80 -34.02 -22.89
CA VAL A 117 -2.45 -33.88 -22.35
C VAL A 117 -2.47 -34.19 -20.86
N CYS A 118 -1.40 -34.82 -20.38
CA CYS A 118 -1.28 -35.25 -18.98
C CYS A 118 -0.19 -34.48 -18.21
N SER A 119 0.54 -33.58 -18.88
CA SER A 119 1.62 -32.81 -18.25
C SER A 119 1.85 -31.48 -18.96
N ASP A 120 2.39 -30.49 -18.25
CA ASP A 120 2.81 -29.21 -18.84
C ASP A 120 3.88 -29.40 -19.92
N ARG A 121 4.73 -30.42 -19.81
CA ARG A 121 5.70 -30.78 -20.85
C ARG A 121 5.00 -31.16 -22.16
N GLN A 122 3.94 -31.98 -22.09
CA GLN A 122 3.15 -32.33 -23.27
C GLN A 122 2.43 -31.12 -23.87
N VAL A 123 1.92 -30.21 -23.04
CA VAL A 123 1.33 -28.94 -23.52
C VAL A 123 2.35 -28.18 -24.38
N GLN A 124 3.57 -27.99 -23.87
CA GLN A 124 4.61 -27.27 -24.63
C GLN A 124 4.98 -27.98 -25.93
N LEU A 125 5.12 -29.31 -25.91
CA LEU A 125 5.40 -30.08 -27.12
C LEU A 125 4.28 -29.93 -28.17
N VAL A 126 3.01 -29.89 -27.75
CA VAL A 126 1.88 -29.68 -28.66
C VAL A 126 1.93 -28.26 -29.26
N LEU A 127 2.16 -27.23 -28.43
CA LEU A 127 2.28 -25.84 -28.88
C LEU A 127 3.41 -25.65 -29.90
N GLU A 128 4.60 -26.20 -29.61
CA GLU A 128 5.73 -26.18 -30.54
C GLU A 128 5.41 -26.92 -31.84
N THR A 129 4.71 -28.05 -31.75
CA THR A 129 4.33 -28.85 -32.93
C THR A 129 3.37 -28.10 -33.83
N ILE A 130 2.37 -27.43 -33.26
CA ILE A 130 1.36 -26.66 -34.01
C ILE A 130 2.02 -25.50 -34.75
N ASN A 131 2.88 -24.73 -34.06
CA ASN A 131 3.62 -23.63 -34.67
C ASN A 131 4.55 -24.08 -35.81
N ARG A 132 5.03 -25.34 -35.79
CA ARG A 132 5.84 -25.93 -36.88
C ARG A 132 5.01 -26.48 -38.04
N VAL A 133 3.72 -26.76 -37.84
CA VAL A 133 2.87 -27.36 -38.86
C VAL A 133 2.33 -26.29 -39.81
N SER A 134 1.72 -25.24 -39.26
CA SER A 134 1.16 -24.16 -40.06
C SER A 134 0.71 -22.96 -39.22
N ASP A 135 0.66 -21.78 -39.84
CA ASP A 135 0.25 -20.52 -39.21
C ASP A 135 -1.27 -20.33 -39.09
N ASP A 136 -2.06 -21.15 -39.79
CA ASP A 136 -3.53 -21.10 -39.81
C ASP A 136 -4.18 -21.82 -38.61
N LEU A 137 -3.39 -22.29 -37.65
CA LEU A 137 -3.84 -23.01 -36.47
C LEU A 137 -3.61 -22.17 -35.20
N VAL A 138 -4.65 -22.05 -34.39
CA VAL A 138 -4.60 -21.35 -33.10
C VAL A 138 -4.77 -22.37 -31.96
N PRO A 139 -3.75 -22.59 -31.11
CA PRO A 139 -3.86 -23.47 -29.95
C PRO A 139 -4.41 -22.75 -28.72
N LEU A 140 -5.42 -23.34 -28.08
CA LEU A 140 -5.96 -22.91 -26.79
C LEU A 140 -5.77 -24.00 -25.73
N VAL A 141 -5.15 -23.67 -24.60
CA VAL A 141 -4.94 -24.63 -23.51
C VAL A 141 -6.20 -24.71 -22.65
N VAL A 142 -6.80 -25.90 -22.55
CA VAL A 142 -8.01 -26.15 -21.75
C VAL A 142 -7.63 -26.77 -20.39
N PRO A 143 -7.75 -26.03 -19.30
CA PRO A 143 -7.49 -26.53 -17.94
C PRO A 143 -8.63 -27.41 -17.40
N ASP A 144 -8.30 -28.35 -16.52
CA ASP A 144 -9.25 -29.14 -15.71
C ASP A 144 -9.73 -28.36 -14.48
N LYS A 145 -10.80 -28.83 -13.82
CA LYS A 145 -11.35 -28.26 -12.56
C LYS A 145 -10.34 -28.15 -11.40
N ALA A 146 -9.18 -28.80 -11.49
CA ALA A 146 -8.09 -28.70 -10.53
C ALA A 146 -6.98 -27.68 -10.93
N GLY A 147 -7.09 -27.04 -12.10
CA GLY A 147 -6.14 -26.04 -12.61
C GLY A 147 -5.00 -26.64 -13.44
N MET A 148 -4.93 -27.97 -13.57
CA MET A 148 -3.96 -28.63 -14.45
C MET A 148 -4.44 -28.62 -15.89
N SER A 149 -3.52 -28.46 -16.85
CA SER A 149 -3.84 -28.55 -18.29
C SER A 149 -4.36 -29.94 -18.63
N ARG A 150 -5.61 -30.06 -19.11
CA ARG A 150 -6.25 -31.33 -19.48
C ARG A 150 -6.14 -31.64 -20.97
N ALA A 151 -6.31 -30.61 -21.79
CA ALA A 151 -6.30 -30.74 -23.23
C ALA A 151 -5.77 -29.46 -23.88
N VAL A 152 -5.24 -29.58 -25.10
CA VAL A 152 -4.98 -28.45 -26.00
C VAL A 152 -5.99 -28.52 -27.13
N ARG A 153 -6.82 -27.48 -27.25
CA ARG A 153 -7.78 -27.33 -28.34
C ARG A 153 -7.10 -26.60 -29.50
N VAL A 154 -7.04 -27.24 -30.65
CA VAL A 154 -6.51 -26.69 -31.90
C VAL A 154 -7.67 -26.16 -32.72
N ILE A 155 -7.67 -24.87 -33.06
CA ILE A 155 -8.70 -24.22 -33.88
C ILE A 155 -8.13 -23.92 -35.25
N PHE A 156 -8.88 -24.26 -36.30
CA PHE A 156 -8.54 -23.93 -37.67
C PHE A 156 -9.13 -22.56 -38.05
N THR A 157 -8.32 -21.74 -38.71
CA THR A 157 -8.71 -20.41 -39.22
C THR A 157 -8.62 -20.42 -40.74
N SER A 158 -9.60 -19.82 -41.43
CA SER A 158 -9.69 -19.91 -42.89
C SER A 158 -8.82 -18.87 -43.61
N SER A 159 -8.53 -17.75 -42.94
CA SER A 159 -7.67 -16.67 -43.43
C SER A 159 -6.97 -15.96 -42.26
N GLU A 160 -5.98 -15.12 -42.57
CA GLU A 160 -5.31 -14.28 -41.56
C GLU A 160 -6.29 -13.28 -40.90
N GLU A 161 -7.27 -12.77 -41.63
CA GLU A 161 -8.33 -11.92 -41.07
C GLU A 161 -9.20 -12.69 -40.06
N ASP A 162 -9.57 -13.94 -40.38
CA ASP A 162 -10.32 -14.81 -39.47
C ASP A 162 -9.51 -15.16 -38.21
N LYS A 163 -8.20 -15.36 -38.36
CA LYS A 163 -7.26 -15.55 -37.24
C LYS A 163 -7.21 -14.33 -36.34
N ASN A 164 -7.07 -13.13 -36.92
CA ASN A 164 -7.07 -11.88 -36.15
C ASN A 164 -8.40 -11.67 -35.42
N LEU A 165 -9.54 -11.95 -36.07
CA LEU A 165 -10.86 -11.90 -35.42
C LEU A 165 -10.96 -12.88 -34.25
N LEU A 166 -10.50 -14.13 -34.42
CA LEU A 166 -10.48 -15.12 -33.34
C LEU A 166 -9.61 -14.66 -32.16
N LEU A 167 -8.43 -14.10 -32.42
CA LEU A 167 -7.54 -13.58 -31.37
C LEU A 167 -8.18 -12.41 -30.63
N MET A 168 -8.87 -11.51 -31.34
CA MET A 168 -9.63 -10.42 -30.72
C MET A 168 -10.79 -10.94 -29.86
N ASP A 169 -11.52 -11.97 -30.32
CA ASP A 169 -12.60 -12.60 -29.55
C ASP A 169 -12.06 -13.25 -28.25
N ILE A 170 -10.93 -13.97 -28.34
CA ILE A 170 -10.27 -14.58 -27.18
C ILE A 170 -9.81 -13.50 -26.20
N GLN A 171 -9.12 -12.47 -26.69
CA GLN A 171 -8.65 -11.37 -25.85
C GLN A 171 -9.81 -10.65 -25.16
N LYS A 172 -10.90 -10.39 -25.89
CA LYS A 172 -12.10 -9.77 -25.34
C LYS A 172 -12.71 -10.63 -24.23
N LEU A 173 -12.80 -11.95 -24.42
CA LEU A 173 -13.28 -12.86 -23.37
C LEU A 173 -12.35 -12.85 -22.16
N GLU A 174 -11.03 -12.90 -22.37
CA GLU A 174 -10.05 -12.80 -21.29
C GLU A 174 -10.17 -11.47 -20.54
N ASP A 175 -10.43 -10.36 -21.23
CA ASP A 175 -10.62 -9.03 -20.66
C ASP A 175 -11.95 -8.91 -19.90
N GLU A 176 -13.05 -9.43 -20.44
CA GLU A 176 -14.36 -9.48 -19.76
C GLU A 176 -14.27 -10.29 -18.45
N HIS A 177 -13.54 -11.40 -18.48
CA HIS A 177 -13.28 -12.19 -17.29
C HIS A 177 -12.33 -11.48 -16.33
N SER A 178 -11.28 -10.86 -16.84
CA SER A 178 -10.34 -10.02 -16.09
C SER A 178 -11.08 -8.96 -15.28
N VAL A 179 -11.98 -8.20 -15.90
CA VAL A 179 -12.77 -7.14 -15.25
C VAL A 179 -13.55 -7.68 -14.04
N LYS A 180 -14.13 -8.89 -14.15
CA LYS A 180 -14.81 -9.56 -13.02
C LYS A 180 -13.87 -9.86 -11.85
N PHE A 181 -12.60 -10.12 -12.12
CA PHE A 181 -11.58 -10.34 -11.08
C PHE A 181 -11.05 -9.04 -10.47
N ARG A 182 -10.97 -7.95 -11.24
CA ARG A 182 -10.43 -6.67 -10.75
C ARG A 182 -11.39 -5.97 -9.80
N GLY A 183 -12.68 -5.94 -10.16
CA GLY A 183 -13.71 -5.21 -9.42
C GLY A 183 -13.31 -3.76 -9.18
N PHE A 184 -13.32 -3.29 -7.93
CA PHE A 184 -12.95 -1.90 -7.60
C PHE A 184 -11.50 -1.54 -7.95
N ARG A 185 -10.60 -2.53 -8.06
CA ARG A 185 -9.20 -2.25 -8.46
C ARG A 185 -9.11 -1.58 -9.83
N GLU A 186 -10.09 -1.76 -10.72
CA GLU A 186 -10.13 -1.07 -12.01
C GLU A 186 -10.04 0.46 -11.83
N VAL A 187 -10.69 1.02 -10.81
CA VAL A 187 -10.59 2.45 -10.49
C VAL A 187 -9.16 2.82 -10.08
N ILE A 188 -8.50 1.98 -9.30
CA ILE A 188 -7.11 2.18 -8.86
C ILE A 188 -6.15 2.12 -10.05
N ASP A 189 -6.35 1.16 -10.96
CA ASP A 189 -5.53 1.00 -12.17
C ASP A 189 -5.75 2.19 -13.14
N LEU A 190 -6.97 2.74 -13.23
CA LEU A 190 -7.27 3.98 -13.97
C LEU A 190 -6.60 5.21 -13.34
N LEU A 191 -6.64 5.34 -12.01
CA LEU A 191 -5.94 6.40 -11.29
C LEU A 191 -4.43 6.33 -11.54
N SER A 192 -3.86 5.13 -11.45
CA SER A 192 -2.46 4.85 -11.77
C SER A 192 -2.12 5.23 -13.22
N SER A 193 -2.96 4.85 -14.18
CA SER A 193 -2.76 5.15 -15.61
C SER A 193 -2.87 6.65 -15.93
N SER A 194 -3.63 7.40 -15.13
CA SER A 194 -3.81 8.85 -15.35
C SER A 194 -2.55 9.67 -15.13
N GLN A 195 -1.61 9.17 -14.30
CA GLN A 195 -0.38 9.87 -13.91
C GLN A 195 -0.61 11.29 -13.37
N LYS A 196 -1.81 11.55 -12.85
CA LYS A 196 -2.18 12.83 -12.22
C LYS A 196 -1.76 12.83 -10.75
N PRO A 197 -1.41 14.00 -10.18
CA PRO A 197 -1.09 14.11 -8.77
C PRO A 197 -2.29 13.74 -7.90
N ILE A 198 -2.09 12.86 -6.93
CA ILE A 198 -3.10 12.48 -5.94
C ILE A 198 -2.96 13.40 -4.74
N ILE A 199 -3.97 14.23 -4.51
CA ILE A 199 -4.02 15.14 -3.37
C ILE A 199 -4.75 14.45 -2.22
N SER A 200 -4.12 14.44 -1.05
CA SER A 200 -4.59 13.67 0.10
C SER A 200 -4.24 14.37 1.41
N TYR A 201 -4.80 13.90 2.54
CA TYR A 201 -4.51 14.48 3.85
C TYR A 201 -4.18 13.37 4.85
N ASN A 202 -2.99 13.42 5.44
CA ASN A 202 -2.48 12.41 6.37
C ASN A 202 -2.63 10.98 5.81
N CYS A 203 -2.16 10.80 4.58
CA CYS A 203 -2.56 9.68 3.72
C CYS A 203 -1.78 8.39 3.95
N LEU A 204 -0.80 8.35 4.87
CA LEU A 204 0.05 7.19 5.07
C LEU A 204 -0.77 5.92 5.36
N ASN A 205 -1.76 6.01 6.24
CA ASN A 205 -2.63 4.88 6.56
C ASN A 205 -3.51 4.48 5.36
N ASP A 206 -4.05 5.46 4.63
CA ASP A 206 -4.87 5.21 3.45
C ASP A 206 -4.06 4.51 2.36
N LEU A 207 -2.83 4.95 2.11
CA LEU A 207 -1.92 4.37 1.12
C LEU A 207 -1.46 2.96 1.53
N THR A 208 -1.24 2.72 2.82
CA THR A 208 -0.93 1.40 3.38
C THR A 208 -2.09 0.43 3.12
N MET A 209 -3.32 0.88 3.36
CA MET A 209 -4.53 0.11 3.09
C MET A 209 -4.72 -0.12 1.59
N ILE A 210 -4.58 0.91 0.75
CA ILE A 210 -4.67 0.80 -0.71
C ILE A 210 -3.64 -0.19 -1.23
N HIS A 211 -2.40 -0.12 -0.74
CA HIS A 211 -1.32 -1.03 -1.14
C HIS A 211 -1.68 -2.48 -0.82
N THR A 212 -2.04 -2.75 0.44
CA THR A 212 -2.41 -4.09 0.91
C THR A 212 -3.58 -4.69 0.12
N LYS A 213 -4.58 -3.87 -0.20
CA LYS A 213 -5.84 -4.33 -0.79
C LYS A 213 -5.77 -4.49 -2.31
N PHE A 214 -5.04 -3.60 -2.99
CA PHE A 214 -5.09 -3.48 -4.45
C PHE A 214 -3.77 -3.82 -5.14
N ILE A 215 -2.64 -3.64 -4.46
CA ILE A 215 -1.31 -3.85 -5.06
C ILE A 215 -0.78 -5.24 -4.67
N GLY A 216 -0.50 -5.46 -3.39
CA GLY A 216 0.14 -6.67 -2.88
C GLY A 216 0.36 -6.61 -1.36
N PRO A 217 1.12 -7.55 -0.77
CA PRO A 217 1.48 -7.47 0.64
C PRO A 217 2.35 -6.24 0.93
N LEU A 218 2.23 -5.69 2.14
CA LEU A 218 3.05 -4.55 2.54
C LEU A 218 4.54 -4.90 2.50
N PRO A 219 5.38 -4.04 1.92
CA PRO A 219 6.82 -4.23 1.98
C PRO A 219 7.35 -4.14 3.42
N PRO A 220 8.51 -4.75 3.70
CA PRO A 220 9.08 -4.83 5.05
C PRO A 220 9.54 -3.49 5.61
N ASN A 221 9.83 -2.50 4.75
CA ASN A 221 10.34 -1.19 5.17
C ASN A 221 9.70 -0.04 4.39
N MET A 222 9.81 1.18 4.95
CA MET A 222 9.22 2.40 4.40
C MET A 222 9.80 2.79 3.03
N HIS A 223 11.07 2.47 2.77
CA HIS A 223 11.70 2.77 1.49
C HIS A 223 11.10 1.94 0.36
N GLU A 224 11.03 0.62 0.54
CA GLU A 224 10.39 -0.30 -0.42
C GLU A 224 8.90 -0.01 -0.58
N PHE A 225 8.21 0.35 0.50
CA PHE A 225 6.83 0.83 0.43
C PHE A 225 6.70 2.06 -0.47
N THR A 226 7.54 3.07 -0.27
CA THR A 226 7.52 4.30 -1.06
C THR A 226 7.88 4.02 -2.53
N CYS A 227 8.89 3.18 -2.80
CA CYS A 227 9.25 2.76 -4.14
C CYS A 227 8.11 2.01 -4.83
N SER A 228 7.52 1.03 -4.15
CA SER A 228 6.37 0.27 -4.68
C SER A 228 5.18 1.17 -4.95
N LEU A 229 4.93 2.16 -4.09
CA LEU A 229 3.83 3.10 -4.26
C LEU A 229 4.08 4.04 -5.44
N ARG A 230 5.31 4.55 -5.61
CA ARG A 230 5.70 5.41 -6.75
C ARG A 230 5.49 4.74 -8.10
N MET A 231 5.62 3.41 -8.16
CA MET A 231 5.32 2.63 -9.36
C MET A 231 3.83 2.60 -9.72
N VAL A 232 2.94 2.89 -8.76
CA VAL A 232 1.49 2.92 -8.96
C VAL A 232 0.98 4.36 -9.05
N PHE A 233 1.39 5.22 -8.13
CA PHE A 233 1.06 6.64 -8.10
C PHE A 233 2.35 7.45 -8.16
N SER A 234 2.62 8.04 -9.31
CA SER A 234 3.86 8.79 -9.56
C SER A 234 4.01 10.02 -8.66
N SER A 235 2.89 10.68 -8.35
CA SER A 235 2.85 11.88 -7.53
C SER A 235 1.72 11.77 -6.52
N VAL A 236 2.07 11.68 -5.23
CA VAL A 236 1.12 11.82 -4.13
C VAL A 236 1.54 13.00 -3.28
N VAL A 237 0.60 13.90 -3.02
CA VAL A 237 0.83 15.12 -2.25
C VAL A 237 -0.02 15.05 -0.99
N ASP A 238 0.65 15.12 0.16
CA ASP A 238 -0.02 15.25 1.45
C ASP A 238 -0.18 16.74 1.80
N VAL A 239 -1.44 17.18 1.84
CA VAL A 239 -1.80 18.57 2.16
C VAL A 239 -1.42 18.93 3.61
N GLY A 240 -1.37 17.93 4.50
CA GLY A 240 -0.88 18.09 5.86
C GLY A 240 0.61 18.44 5.90
N HIS A 241 1.40 17.98 4.92
CA HIS A 241 2.79 18.40 4.78
C HIS A 241 2.87 19.81 4.18
N LEU A 242 2.11 20.09 3.11
CA LEU A 242 2.10 21.39 2.44
C LEU A 242 1.81 22.56 3.38
N TRP A 243 0.80 22.44 4.25
CA TRP A 243 0.47 23.55 5.13
C TRP A 243 1.49 23.76 6.25
N ARG A 244 2.34 22.76 6.57
CA ARG A 244 3.35 22.88 7.63
C ARG A 244 4.52 23.78 7.20
N GLU A 245 4.75 23.89 5.90
CA GLU A 245 5.70 24.85 5.32
C GLU A 245 5.27 26.30 5.56
N ILE A 246 3.98 26.53 5.76
CA ILE A 246 3.45 27.84 6.10
C ILE A 246 3.54 27.99 7.63
N GLY A 247 4.54 28.76 8.10
CA GLY A 247 4.84 28.93 9.52
C GLY A 247 3.62 29.12 10.44
N PRO A 248 2.65 30.01 10.12
CA PRO A 248 1.45 30.18 10.94
C PRO A 248 0.47 28.99 10.98
N LEU A 249 0.53 28.10 10.00
CA LEU A 249 -0.32 26.91 9.88
C LEU A 249 0.32 25.64 10.42
N ARG A 250 1.60 25.69 10.79
CA ARG A 250 2.34 24.54 11.34
C ARG A 250 1.65 23.91 12.57
N ASN A 251 0.93 24.72 13.35
CA ASN A 251 0.23 24.28 14.56
C ASN A 251 -1.23 23.85 14.32
N ALA A 252 -1.70 23.84 13.07
CA ALA A 252 -3.05 23.41 12.77
C ALA A 252 -3.21 21.91 12.98
N LYS A 253 -4.10 21.52 13.91
CA LYS A 253 -4.35 20.11 14.26
C LYS A 253 -5.21 19.36 13.23
N ASN A 254 -6.06 20.07 12.49
CA ASN A 254 -6.98 19.47 11.53
C ASN A 254 -7.27 20.42 10.35
N ILE A 255 -7.88 19.86 9.29
CA ILE A 255 -8.25 20.61 8.08
C ILE A 255 -9.12 21.82 8.41
N GLN A 256 -10.08 21.68 9.34
CA GLN A 256 -11.02 22.74 9.68
C GLN A 256 -10.33 23.95 10.35
N ALA A 257 -9.36 23.69 11.22
CA ALA A 257 -8.53 24.71 11.86
C ALA A 257 -7.67 25.44 10.83
N ALA A 258 -7.04 24.70 9.91
CA ALA A 258 -6.24 25.28 8.83
C ALA A 258 -7.11 26.16 7.91
N LEU A 259 -8.28 25.67 7.50
CA LEU A 259 -9.23 26.43 6.68
C LEU A 259 -9.72 27.69 7.39
N SER A 260 -10.03 27.60 8.68
CA SER A 260 -10.52 28.72 9.48
C SER A 260 -9.44 29.82 9.63
N TYR A 261 -8.18 29.43 9.81
CA TYR A 261 -7.06 30.37 9.81
C TYR A 261 -6.91 31.07 8.45
N LEU A 262 -6.90 30.28 7.37
CA LEU A 262 -6.77 30.79 6.01
C LEU A 262 -7.91 31.75 5.63
N GLN A 263 -9.14 31.45 6.06
CA GLN A 263 -10.29 32.32 5.84
C GLN A 263 -10.16 33.68 6.54
N ARG A 264 -9.54 33.72 7.72
CA ARG A 264 -9.36 34.96 8.49
C ARG A 264 -8.24 35.85 7.93
N GLN A 265 -7.16 35.25 7.44
CA GLN A 265 -5.93 35.97 7.08
C GLN A 265 -5.80 36.21 5.56
N TYR A 266 -6.33 35.31 4.74
CA TYR A 266 -6.20 35.36 3.28
C TYR A 266 -7.57 35.11 2.65
N PHE A 267 -8.33 36.19 2.47
CA PHE A 267 -9.61 36.13 1.77
C PHE A 267 -9.36 36.07 0.26
N VAL A 268 -9.23 34.84 -0.25
CA VAL A 268 -9.33 34.56 -1.67
C VAL A 268 -10.69 33.88 -1.91
N PRO A 269 -11.64 34.54 -2.59
CA PRO A 269 -12.84 33.89 -3.07
C PRO A 269 -12.44 32.78 -4.05
N MET A 270 -12.87 31.56 -3.77
CA MET A 270 -12.65 30.43 -4.65
C MET A 270 -14.00 29.77 -4.89
N GLU A 271 -14.49 29.93 -6.11
CA GLU A 271 -15.69 29.27 -6.57
C GLU A 271 -15.31 27.90 -7.11
N ILE A 272 -15.83 26.85 -6.47
CA ILE A 272 -15.74 25.48 -6.97
C ILE A 272 -17.12 25.15 -7.52
N GLU A 273 -17.23 25.12 -8.84
CA GLU A 273 -18.42 24.61 -9.51
C GLU A 273 -18.41 23.08 -9.41
N ILE A 274 -19.37 22.54 -8.66
CA ILE A 274 -19.63 21.10 -8.67
C ILE A 274 -20.66 20.87 -9.78
N PRO A 275 -20.35 20.10 -10.83
CA PRO A 275 -21.33 19.73 -11.85
C PRO A 275 -22.56 19.14 -11.15
N GLN A 276 -23.74 19.72 -11.39
CA GLN A 276 -24.97 19.28 -10.73
C GLN A 276 -25.20 17.79 -11.02
N GLN A 277 -25.20 16.95 -9.98
CA GLN A 277 -25.72 15.60 -10.05
C GLN A 277 -27.24 15.65 -9.92
N ASP A 278 -27.94 14.98 -10.82
CA ASP A 278 -29.39 14.82 -10.79
C ASP A 278 -29.86 14.40 -9.38
N GLY A 279 -30.83 15.14 -8.86
CA GLY A 279 -31.10 15.22 -7.43
C GLY A 279 -31.56 13.92 -6.81
N THR A 280 -30.78 13.38 -5.86
CA THR A 280 -31.25 12.68 -4.64
C THR A 280 -30.14 12.25 -3.68
N ASN A 281 -28.86 12.46 -3.98
CA ASN A 281 -27.78 12.00 -3.11
C ASN A 281 -27.25 13.14 -2.23
N SER A 282 -27.53 13.08 -0.92
CA SER A 282 -26.79 13.86 0.07
C SER A 282 -25.30 13.56 -0.09
N VAL A 283 -24.45 14.60 -0.23
CA VAL A 283 -23.00 14.43 -0.31
C VAL A 283 -22.55 13.61 0.91
N THR A 284 -21.97 12.43 0.68
CA THR A 284 -21.46 11.61 1.78
C THR A 284 -20.36 12.36 2.53
N LYS A 285 -20.20 12.14 3.83
CA LYS A 285 -19.15 12.77 4.64
C LYS A 285 -17.74 12.60 4.04
N GLY A 286 -17.51 11.50 3.31
CA GLY A 286 -16.30 11.29 2.51
C GLY A 286 -16.15 12.29 1.35
N GLY A 287 -17.22 12.55 0.59
CA GLY A 287 -17.25 13.58 -0.44
C GLY A 287 -17.06 15.00 0.12
N GLU A 288 -17.61 15.29 1.31
CA GLU A 288 -17.37 16.55 2.01
C GLU A 288 -15.89 16.72 2.40
N ASN A 289 -15.25 15.66 2.89
CA ASN A 289 -13.83 15.67 3.22
C ASN A 289 -12.96 15.93 1.99
N VAL A 290 -13.26 15.28 0.85
CA VAL A 290 -12.56 15.54 -0.42
C VAL A 290 -12.71 17.00 -0.83
N LEU A 291 -13.91 17.58 -0.73
CA LEU A 291 -14.13 18.99 -1.06
C LEU A 291 -13.34 19.92 -0.13
N ARG A 292 -13.26 19.62 1.17
CA ARG A 292 -12.45 20.39 2.14
C ARG A 292 -10.96 20.30 1.81
N ILE A 293 -10.46 19.11 1.49
CA ILE A 293 -9.06 18.89 1.08
C ILE A 293 -8.75 19.68 -0.20
N THR A 294 -9.63 19.62 -1.20
CA THR A 294 -9.46 20.34 -2.47
C THR A 294 -9.42 21.86 -2.27
N LYS A 295 -10.37 22.41 -1.49
CA LYS A 295 -10.38 23.84 -1.14
C LYS A 295 -9.10 24.28 -0.45
N LEU A 296 -8.63 23.45 0.48
CA LEU A 296 -7.43 23.75 1.23
C LEU A 296 -6.18 23.68 0.35
N PHE A 297 -6.01 22.61 -0.42
CA PHE A 297 -4.91 22.46 -1.36
C PHE A 297 -4.84 23.64 -2.32
N ALA A 298 -5.97 24.03 -2.92
CA ALA A 298 -5.99 25.14 -3.85
C ALA A 298 -5.58 26.47 -3.19
N LYS A 299 -6.01 26.73 -1.94
CA LYS A 299 -5.55 27.92 -1.18
C LYS A 299 -4.06 27.88 -0.87
N LEU A 300 -3.54 26.72 -0.47
CA LEU A 300 -2.12 26.54 -0.16
C LEU A 300 -1.26 26.68 -1.41
N SER A 301 -1.68 26.11 -2.53
CA SER A 301 -0.99 26.25 -3.81
C SER A 301 -0.88 27.71 -4.26
N MET A 302 -1.91 28.53 -4.00
CA MET A 302 -1.83 29.97 -4.24
C MET A 302 -0.82 30.68 -3.32
N LEU A 303 -0.80 30.34 -2.03
CA LEU A 303 0.11 30.95 -1.06
C LEU A 303 1.57 30.57 -1.30
N LEU A 304 1.82 29.30 -1.62
CA LEU A 304 3.14 28.74 -1.88
C LEU A 304 3.57 28.95 -3.35
N LYS A 305 2.76 29.65 -4.16
CA LYS A 305 2.99 29.90 -5.59
C LYS A 305 3.33 28.64 -6.39
N ILE A 306 2.68 27.52 -6.06
CA ILE A 306 2.92 26.22 -6.68
C ILE A 306 2.40 26.27 -8.11
N SER A 307 3.30 26.16 -9.10
CA SER A 307 2.92 26.16 -10.50
C SER A 307 2.71 24.72 -11.02
N PRO A 308 1.70 24.47 -11.87
CA PRO A 308 1.41 23.14 -12.38
C PRO A 308 2.36 22.69 -13.51
N LYS A 309 3.18 23.58 -14.07
CA LYS A 309 4.15 23.28 -15.15
C LYS A 309 5.34 24.23 -15.12
N HIS A 310 6.52 23.76 -15.55
CA HIS A 310 7.75 24.53 -15.81
C HIS A 310 7.52 25.74 -16.74
N GLN A 311 7.01 26.84 -16.19
CA GLN A 311 7.12 28.16 -16.80
C GLN A 311 7.70 29.10 -15.75
N SER A 312 9.03 29.02 -15.60
CA SER A 312 9.81 30.01 -14.88
C SER A 312 9.79 31.30 -15.72
N GLN A 313 8.93 32.26 -15.37
CA GLN A 313 9.18 33.65 -15.74
C GLN A 313 9.75 34.39 -14.53
N SER A 314 10.96 34.90 -14.73
CA SER A 314 11.72 35.90 -13.97
C SER A 314 11.50 36.00 -12.45
N GLY A 315 12.54 35.60 -11.69
CA GLY A 315 12.97 36.32 -10.48
C GLY A 315 12.29 35.98 -9.15
N GLU A 316 11.17 35.25 -9.12
CA GLU A 316 10.55 34.78 -7.88
C GLU A 316 10.79 33.28 -7.66
N GLN A 317 11.08 32.86 -6.42
CA GLN A 317 11.18 31.44 -6.04
C GLN A 317 9.80 30.78 -6.21
N HIS A 318 9.60 30.08 -7.31
CA HIS A 318 8.41 29.26 -7.55
C HIS A 318 8.70 27.81 -7.19
N HIS A 319 7.89 27.24 -6.31
CA HIS A 319 7.93 25.80 -6.01
C HIS A 319 7.13 25.01 -7.05
N THR A 320 7.61 23.81 -7.38
CA THR A 320 6.89 22.86 -8.22
C THR A 320 6.07 21.90 -7.37
N VAL A 321 5.01 21.32 -7.92
CA VAL A 321 4.24 20.26 -7.22
C VAL A 321 5.17 19.09 -6.85
N GLU A 322 6.19 18.82 -7.67
CA GLU A 322 7.17 17.74 -7.51
C GLU A 322 7.99 17.87 -6.21
N ASP A 323 8.25 19.09 -5.75
CA ASP A 323 9.01 19.35 -4.52
C ASP A 323 8.30 18.81 -3.27
N PHE A 324 6.98 18.65 -3.32
CA PHE A 324 6.14 18.17 -2.22
C PHE A 324 5.60 16.75 -2.45
N CYS A 325 6.06 16.06 -3.49
CA CYS A 325 5.57 14.74 -3.87
C CYS A 325 6.22 13.62 -3.07
N ASN A 326 5.40 12.64 -2.68
CA ASN A 326 5.81 11.36 -2.09
C ASN A 326 6.62 11.50 -0.80
N ILE A 327 6.29 12.53 -0.01
CA ILE A 327 6.82 12.76 1.34
C ILE A 327 5.70 12.41 2.33
N PHE A 328 5.91 11.37 3.11
CA PHE A 328 4.95 10.88 4.09
C PHE A 328 5.58 10.93 5.48
N TYR A 329 4.81 11.41 6.46
CA TYR A 329 5.24 11.45 7.86
C TYR A 329 4.38 10.49 8.69
N PRO A 330 4.97 9.61 9.52
CA PRO A 330 4.21 8.84 10.49
C PRO A 330 3.67 9.77 11.57
N GLY A 331 2.37 10.08 11.51
CA GLY A 331 1.67 10.86 12.52
C GLY A 331 0.80 9.96 13.41
N CYS A 332 1.01 9.98 14.73
CA CYS A 332 0.06 9.39 15.68
C CYS A 332 -1.21 10.26 15.74
N MET A 333 -2.32 9.75 15.23
CA MET A 333 -3.65 10.30 15.51
C MET A 333 -4.06 9.88 16.92
N ALA A 334 -3.56 10.56 17.95
CA ALA A 334 -4.28 10.60 19.22
C ALA A 334 -5.63 11.27 18.93
N GLY A 335 -6.73 10.58 19.24
CA GLY A 335 -8.07 10.87 18.75
C GLY A 335 -8.44 12.35 18.67
N GLU A 336 -9.11 12.70 17.58
CA GLU A 336 -9.72 14.02 17.37
C GLU A 336 -10.62 14.36 18.57
N SER A 337 -10.08 15.11 19.53
CA SER A 337 -10.87 15.87 20.50
C SER A 337 -10.92 17.31 20.01
N ASP A 338 -12.13 17.85 19.96
CA ASP A 338 -12.45 19.23 19.56
C ASP A 338 -11.96 20.28 20.57
N ASP A 339 -11.07 19.93 21.50
CA ASP A 339 -10.64 20.85 22.53
C ASP A 339 -9.57 21.82 22.00
N VAL A 340 -10.06 23.01 21.69
CA VAL A 340 -9.31 24.25 21.48
C VAL A 340 -8.65 24.62 22.80
N ASP A 341 -7.45 24.09 23.06
CA ASP A 341 -6.54 24.72 24.03
C ASP A 341 -5.13 24.83 23.42
N CYS A 342 -4.84 26.02 22.91
CA CYS A 342 -3.53 26.42 22.42
C CYS A 342 -2.63 26.74 23.62
N THR A 343 -1.78 25.79 24.01
CA THR A 343 -0.56 26.13 24.75
C THR A 343 0.59 26.24 23.75
N LYS A 344 1.23 27.42 23.78
CA LYS A 344 2.19 27.94 22.81
C LYS A 344 3.59 27.38 23.12
N GLU A 345 4.19 26.61 22.22
CA GLU A 345 5.66 26.52 22.13
C GLU A 345 6.08 26.50 20.64
N PRO A 346 7.17 27.20 20.27
CA PRO A 346 7.61 27.30 18.88
C PRO A 346 8.33 26.02 18.44
N ASP A 347 7.85 25.41 17.36
CA ASP A 347 8.52 24.28 16.72
C ASP A 347 9.86 24.70 16.07
N ILE A 348 10.97 24.45 16.74
CA ILE A 348 12.31 24.51 16.17
C ILE A 348 12.82 23.07 16.12
N THR A 349 13.03 22.54 14.91
CA THR A 349 13.80 21.32 14.72
C THR A 349 15.21 21.57 15.26
N ARG A 350 15.57 20.87 16.32
CA ARG A 350 16.85 21.05 17.00
C ARG A 350 17.58 19.71 16.99
N THR A 351 18.89 19.76 16.70
CA THR A 351 19.78 18.63 16.97
C THR A 351 19.97 18.53 18.48
N VAL A 352 19.55 17.40 19.03
CA VAL A 352 19.55 17.10 20.46
C VAL A 352 20.49 15.92 20.64
N SER A 353 21.47 16.03 21.55
CA SER A 353 22.39 14.93 21.80
C SER A 353 21.64 13.73 22.38
N THR A 354 22.02 12.51 21.99
CA THR A 354 21.51 11.25 22.55
C THR A 354 21.58 11.23 24.08
N ASP A 355 22.61 11.88 24.63
CA ASP A 355 22.91 11.93 26.07
C ASP A 355 21.94 12.86 26.83
N SER A 356 21.11 13.62 26.12
CA SER A 356 20.12 14.53 26.69
C SER A 356 18.69 14.00 26.73
N VAL A 357 18.49 12.74 26.29
CA VAL A 357 17.18 12.08 26.20
C VAL A 357 17.04 11.01 27.28
N ILE A 358 15.96 11.08 28.04
CA ILE A 358 15.61 10.09 29.08
C ILE A 358 14.18 9.60 28.85
N PHE A 359 13.99 8.29 28.92
CA PHE A 359 12.68 7.66 28.94
C PHE A 359 12.25 7.45 30.38
N LEU A 360 11.00 7.77 30.71
CA LEU A 360 10.40 7.66 32.04
C LEU A 360 9.11 6.83 31.94
N TRP A 361 8.93 5.84 32.81
CA TRP A 361 7.73 5.02 32.92
C TRP A 361 7.39 4.71 34.39
N GLY A 362 6.28 4.00 34.62
CA GLY A 362 5.83 3.62 35.97
C GLY A 362 4.89 4.62 36.65
N PHE A 363 4.54 5.72 35.98
CA PHE A 363 3.50 6.63 36.43
C PHE A 363 2.09 6.08 36.14
N ARG A 364 1.13 6.43 36.98
CA ARG A 364 -0.30 6.17 36.69
C ARG A 364 -0.76 7.05 35.53
N LYS A 365 -1.83 6.66 34.84
CA LYS A 365 -2.39 7.42 33.71
C LYS A 365 -2.68 8.88 34.11
N THR A 366 -1.79 9.79 33.71
CA THR A 366 -1.83 11.22 34.04
C THR A 366 -1.59 12.06 32.79
N SER A 367 -2.12 13.28 32.77
CA SER A 367 -1.85 14.23 31.69
C SER A 367 -0.40 14.73 31.72
N ALA A 368 0.14 15.18 30.58
CA ALA A 368 1.48 15.76 30.50
C ALA A 368 1.68 16.95 31.45
N LYS A 369 0.60 17.75 31.68
CA LYS A 369 0.63 18.89 32.62
C LYS A 369 0.78 18.43 34.08
N GLU A 370 0.06 17.39 34.48
CA GLU A 370 0.14 16.82 35.83
C GLU A 370 1.49 16.14 36.07
N LEU A 371 1.97 15.37 35.09
CA LEU A 371 3.26 14.70 35.19
C LEU A 371 4.41 15.70 35.30
N ARG A 372 4.37 16.79 34.53
CA ARG A 372 5.35 17.88 34.65
C ARG A 372 5.34 18.52 36.05
N TYR A 373 4.16 18.79 36.60
CA TYR A 373 4.01 19.34 37.94
C TYR A 373 4.55 18.39 39.03
N LEU A 374 4.32 17.09 38.88
CA LEU A 374 4.86 16.07 39.79
C LEU A 374 6.38 16.02 39.74
N LEU A 375 6.97 15.95 38.55
CA LEU A 375 8.43 15.85 38.38
C LEU A 375 9.18 17.04 38.99
N THR A 376 8.70 18.27 38.77
CA THR A 376 9.31 19.49 39.35
C THR A 376 9.31 19.49 40.90
N ARG A 377 8.44 18.72 41.55
CA ARG A 377 8.40 18.57 43.01
C ARG A 377 9.20 17.40 43.55
N LEU A 378 9.55 16.43 42.70
CA LEU A 378 10.23 15.21 43.10
C LEU A 378 11.74 15.37 43.17
N HIS A 379 12.35 16.12 42.25
CA HIS A 379 13.79 16.29 42.22
C HIS A 379 14.25 17.64 41.65
N HIS A 380 15.36 18.15 42.17
CA HIS A 380 15.93 19.45 41.78
C HIS A 380 16.37 19.48 40.30
N VAL A 381 16.74 18.33 39.72
CA VAL A 381 17.09 18.18 38.30
C VAL A 381 15.92 18.56 37.37
N PHE A 382 14.68 18.36 37.83
CA PHE A 382 13.46 18.76 37.10
C PHE A 382 13.06 20.23 37.37
N SER A 383 13.93 21.03 37.98
CA SER A 383 13.76 22.49 38.06
C SER A 383 14.36 23.22 36.87
N ASN A 384 15.22 22.56 36.09
CA ASN A 384 15.78 23.08 34.85
C ASN A 384 14.78 22.94 33.69
N ASP A 385 14.97 23.71 32.61
CA ASP A 385 14.10 23.64 31.43
C ASP A 385 14.25 22.28 30.72
N PHE A 386 13.29 21.39 30.96
CA PHE A 386 13.11 20.12 30.24
C PHE A 386 11.79 20.11 29.45
N GLU A 387 11.80 19.46 28.29
CA GLU A 387 10.61 19.17 27.49
C GLU A 387 10.08 17.77 27.86
N LEU A 388 8.77 17.64 28.04
CA LEU A 388 8.11 16.37 28.39
C LEU A 388 7.07 16.00 27.34
N ARG A 389 7.15 14.78 26.83
CA ARG A 389 6.21 14.22 25.87
C ARG A 389 5.76 12.82 26.28
N LEU A 390 4.45 12.57 26.22
CA LEU A 390 3.90 11.22 26.38
C LEU A 390 4.06 10.48 25.05
N LEU A 391 4.72 9.31 25.06
CA LEU A 391 4.82 8.45 23.87
C LEU A 391 3.60 7.53 23.78
N ASP A 392 3.15 7.02 24.93
CA ASP A 392 1.95 6.20 25.08
C ASP A 392 1.29 6.47 26.45
N LYS A 393 0.50 5.52 26.96
CA LYS A 393 -0.18 5.64 28.26
C LYS A 393 0.70 5.28 29.46
N THR A 394 1.88 4.70 29.23
CA THR A 394 2.72 4.07 30.25
C THR A 394 4.16 4.61 30.27
N CYS A 395 4.57 5.33 29.22
CA CYS A 395 5.91 5.83 28.97
C CYS A 395 5.90 7.27 28.43
N SER A 396 6.88 8.04 28.89
CA SER A 396 7.12 9.42 28.50
C SER A 396 8.60 9.64 28.20
N VAL A 397 8.89 10.65 27.40
CA VAL A 397 10.25 11.09 27.08
C VAL A 397 10.48 12.48 27.66
N LEU A 398 11.64 12.62 28.28
CA LEU A 398 12.19 13.83 28.86
C LEU A 398 13.41 14.25 28.05
N ILE A 399 13.43 15.51 27.64
CA ILE A 399 14.56 16.08 26.90
C ILE A 399 15.08 17.29 27.64
N PHE A 400 16.36 17.21 28.02
CA PHE A 400 17.04 18.27 28.75
C PHE A 400 17.81 19.18 27.79
N ARG A 401 17.89 20.48 28.12
CA ARG A 401 18.70 21.42 27.34
C ARG A 401 20.21 21.23 27.51
N SER A 402 20.63 20.62 28.62
CA SER A 402 22.02 20.28 28.95
C SER A 402 22.19 18.76 29.06
N SER A 403 23.29 18.23 28.55
CA SER A 403 23.65 16.80 28.65
C SER A 403 24.06 16.38 30.06
N ASP A 404 24.54 17.32 30.88
CA ASP A 404 25.09 17.00 32.22
C ASP A 404 24.00 16.57 33.22
N THR A 405 22.81 17.17 33.11
CA THR A 405 21.65 16.92 33.98
C THR A 405 21.06 15.49 33.85
N PRO A 406 20.83 14.95 32.63
CA PRO A 406 20.49 13.55 32.42
C PRO A 406 21.51 12.56 33.00
N MET A 407 22.81 12.84 32.82
CA MET A 407 23.87 11.96 33.28
C MET A 407 23.98 11.93 34.80
N GLU A 408 23.73 13.06 35.46
CA GLU A 408 23.56 13.14 36.91
C GLU A 408 22.35 12.33 37.38
N LEU A 409 21.20 12.48 36.72
CA LEU A 409 19.98 11.72 37.04
C LEU A 409 20.18 10.20 36.89
N LEU A 410 20.77 9.74 35.79
CA LEU A 410 21.02 8.32 35.56
C LEU A 410 22.04 7.73 36.55
N ARG A 411 23.04 8.53 36.96
CA ARG A 411 23.99 8.15 38.02
C ARG A 411 23.31 8.06 39.38
N GLU A 412 22.44 9.00 39.70
CA GLU A 412 21.67 9.00 40.94
C GLU A 412 20.67 7.84 41.00
N ILE A 413 20.07 7.45 39.87
CA ILE A 413 19.19 6.29 39.76
C ILE A 413 19.97 5.00 39.94
N SER A 414 21.11 4.84 39.26
CA SER A 414 21.95 3.63 39.37
C SER A 414 22.63 3.46 40.73
N SER A 415 22.84 4.56 41.45
CA SER A 415 23.39 4.56 42.81
C SER A 415 22.33 4.46 43.93
N GLU A 416 21.04 4.39 43.58
CA GLU A 416 19.90 4.45 44.53
C GLU A 416 20.05 5.58 45.57
N SER A 417 20.39 6.77 45.08
CA SER A 417 20.66 7.90 45.95
C SER A 417 19.42 8.33 46.78
N PRO A 418 19.61 8.78 48.02
CA PRO A 418 18.50 9.15 48.91
C PRO A 418 17.72 10.40 48.45
N SER A 419 18.29 11.21 47.54
CA SER A 419 17.62 12.35 46.90
C SER A 419 16.43 11.92 46.02
N LEU A 420 16.45 10.69 45.51
CA LEU A 420 15.41 10.12 44.65
C LEU A 420 14.42 9.22 45.42
N ASN A 421 14.44 9.18 46.75
CA ASN A 421 13.51 8.36 47.53
C ASN A 421 12.04 8.66 47.20
N ASN A 422 11.69 9.94 47.00
CA ASN A 422 10.34 10.32 46.58
C ASN A 422 10.02 9.84 45.16
N PHE A 423 11.01 9.89 44.26
CA PHE A 423 10.90 9.42 42.87
C PHE A 423 10.64 7.90 42.80
N PHE A 424 11.40 7.10 43.56
CA PHE A 424 11.18 5.66 43.65
C PHE A 424 9.88 5.29 44.37
N SER A 425 9.47 6.07 45.38
CA SER A 425 8.22 5.81 46.12
C SER A 425 6.96 5.99 45.27
N GLU A 426 7.03 6.83 44.23
CA GLU A 426 5.97 7.00 43.23
C GLU A 426 5.97 5.90 42.15
N GLY A 427 6.93 4.95 42.21
CA GLY A 427 7.07 3.87 41.25
C GLY A 427 7.68 4.28 39.90
N LEU A 428 8.27 5.48 39.81
CA LEU A 428 8.87 5.99 38.59
C LEU A 428 10.20 5.28 38.30
N LYS A 429 10.42 4.99 37.03
CA LYS A 429 11.66 4.42 36.50
C LYS A 429 12.10 5.17 35.28
N ALA A 430 13.40 5.27 35.08
CA ALA A 430 13.94 5.96 33.91
C ALA A 430 15.16 5.25 33.33
N ALA A 431 15.36 5.41 32.03
CA ALA A 431 16.53 4.92 31.31
C ALA A 431 16.99 5.91 30.24
N GLY A 432 18.27 5.79 29.88
CA GLY A 432 18.87 6.54 28.79
C GLY A 432 18.42 6.06 27.41
N PHE A 433 18.80 6.83 26.40
CA PHE A 433 18.53 6.50 25.00
C PHE A 433 19.15 5.17 24.54
N ASP A 434 20.25 4.73 25.17
CA ASP A 434 20.94 3.47 24.90
C ASP A 434 20.08 2.22 25.19
N VAL A 435 19.19 2.29 26.18
CA VAL A 435 18.25 1.21 26.49
C VAL A 435 17.14 1.16 25.46
N TYR A 436 16.58 2.33 25.10
CA TYR A 436 15.59 2.44 24.03
C TYR A 436 16.15 1.94 22.68
N TRP A 437 17.40 2.29 22.39
CA TRP A 437 18.14 1.79 21.23
C TRP A 437 18.17 0.26 21.16
N LYS A 438 18.50 -0.39 22.27
CA LYS A 438 18.53 -1.85 22.39
C LYS A 438 17.15 -2.47 22.16
N VAL A 439 16.09 -1.88 22.73
CA VAL A 439 14.70 -2.33 22.52
C VAL A 439 14.34 -2.31 21.02
N CYS A 440 14.67 -1.23 20.32
CA CYS A 440 14.42 -1.11 18.87
C CYS A 440 15.18 -2.17 18.07
N ARG A 441 16.45 -2.47 18.41
CA ARG A 441 17.23 -3.52 17.73
C ARG A 441 16.73 -4.94 18.01
N LEU A 442 16.26 -5.22 19.22
CA LEU A 442 15.77 -6.53 19.62
C LEU A 442 14.37 -6.85 19.08
N GLY A 443 13.69 -5.87 18.49
CA GLY A 443 12.39 -6.08 17.86
C GLY A 443 11.26 -6.38 18.84
N LEU A 444 11.38 -5.93 20.09
CA LEU A 444 10.41 -6.17 21.16
C LEU A 444 9.21 -5.20 21.06
N TRP A 445 8.47 -5.27 19.94
CA TRP A 445 7.34 -4.37 19.64
C TRP A 445 5.97 -4.92 20.10
N ASP A 446 5.93 -6.15 20.63
CA ASP A 446 4.67 -6.85 20.97
C ASP A 446 4.14 -6.54 22.38
N SER A 447 4.91 -5.84 23.21
CA SER A 447 4.56 -5.43 24.59
C SER A 447 4.50 -3.90 24.73
N ASP A 448 3.81 -3.40 25.78
CA ASP A 448 3.82 -1.96 26.10
C ASP A 448 5.27 -1.45 26.24
N LEU A 449 5.59 -0.24 25.74
CA LEU A 449 6.97 0.26 25.68
C LEU A 449 7.66 0.26 27.05
N ALA A 450 6.90 0.54 28.11
CA ALA A 450 7.37 0.46 29.50
C ALA A 450 7.83 -0.96 29.89
N GLU A 451 7.14 -2.01 29.47
CA GLU A 451 7.51 -3.40 29.75
C GLU A 451 8.76 -3.81 28.97
N ALA A 452 8.88 -3.36 27.71
CA ALA A 452 10.05 -3.60 26.88
C ALA A 452 11.30 -2.90 27.43
N LEU A 453 11.16 -1.65 27.87
CA LEU A 453 12.24 -0.90 28.52
C LEU A 453 12.66 -1.53 29.85
N GLU A 454 11.71 -2.03 30.64
CA GLU A 454 11.98 -2.73 31.90
C GLU A 454 12.76 -4.03 31.67
N ALA A 455 12.35 -4.83 30.70
CA ALA A 455 12.99 -6.11 30.38
C ALA A 455 14.47 -5.91 30.00
N VAL A 456 14.77 -4.91 29.16
CA VAL A 456 16.13 -4.60 28.72
C VAL A 456 16.96 -3.89 29.80
N SER A 457 16.33 -3.12 30.69
CA SER A 457 17.02 -2.47 31.82
C SER A 457 17.45 -3.46 32.90
N SER A 458 16.75 -4.59 33.05
CA SER A 458 17.02 -5.63 34.04
C SER A 458 18.10 -6.63 33.60
N GLU A 459 18.40 -6.72 32.31
CA GLU A 459 19.48 -7.57 31.79
C GLU A 459 20.85 -7.01 32.17
N GLN A 460 21.54 -7.73 33.06
CA GLN A 460 22.86 -7.37 33.57
C GLN A 460 23.88 -7.29 32.42
N ALA A 461 24.66 -6.21 32.40
CA ALA A 461 25.60 -5.83 31.34
C ALA A 461 26.46 -6.99 30.80
N THR A 462 26.04 -7.60 29.70
CA THR A 462 26.90 -8.43 28.86
C THR A 462 27.00 -7.85 27.45
N SER A 463 28.24 -7.55 27.07
CA SER A 463 28.73 -6.96 25.82
C SER A 463 28.42 -5.46 25.62
N ALA A 464 29.40 -4.63 25.97
CA ALA A 464 29.56 -3.32 25.37
C ALA A 464 29.85 -3.51 23.86
N LEU A 465 28.81 -3.51 23.04
CA LEU A 465 28.92 -3.44 21.59
C LEU A 465 29.03 -1.97 21.19
N SER A 466 30.27 -1.53 21.00
CA SER A 466 30.62 -0.23 20.42
C SER A 466 30.24 -0.21 18.93
N GLY A 467 29.02 0.24 18.64
CA GLY A 467 28.60 0.62 17.29
C GLY A 467 28.32 2.11 17.26
N HIS A 468 29.15 2.87 16.55
CA HIS A 468 28.99 4.31 16.34
C HIS A 468 27.66 4.60 15.61
N GLY A 469 26.62 4.95 16.37
CA GLY A 469 25.53 5.81 15.91
C GLY A 469 25.92 7.27 16.08
N THR A 470 25.37 8.17 15.27
CA THR A 470 25.59 9.61 15.39
C THR A 470 25.22 10.10 16.79
N SER A 471 26.02 11.00 17.39
CA SER A 471 25.80 11.51 18.75
C SER A 471 24.61 12.47 18.87
N GLU A 472 23.86 12.65 17.79
CA GLU A 472 22.84 13.67 17.60
C GLU A 472 21.56 13.05 17.04
N ILE A 473 20.42 13.47 17.58
CA ILE A 473 19.08 13.09 17.15
C ILE A 473 18.36 14.35 16.70
N TYR A 474 17.64 14.26 15.58
CA TYR A 474 16.73 15.32 15.17
C TYR A 474 15.45 15.28 16.02
N TRP A 475 15.34 16.24 16.93
CA TRP A 475 14.12 16.44 17.70
C TRP A 475 13.25 17.50 17.02
N ASN A 476 12.01 17.14 16.74
CA ASN A 476 10.99 18.08 16.28
C ASN A 476 9.84 18.03 17.26
N SER A 477 9.40 19.19 17.76
CA SER A 477 8.31 19.22 18.71
C SER A 477 6.96 18.76 18.12
N SER A 478 6.85 18.59 16.79
CA SER A 478 5.67 18.04 16.10
C SER A 478 5.84 16.65 15.49
N LEU A 479 7.02 16.03 15.55
CA LEU A 479 7.25 14.64 15.10
C LEU A 479 7.78 13.80 16.27
N MET A 480 7.43 12.52 16.33
CA MET A 480 8.25 11.59 17.13
C MET A 480 9.69 11.61 16.60
N LEU A 481 10.65 11.21 17.44
CA LEU A 481 12.07 11.05 17.11
C LEU A 481 12.22 10.60 15.64
N ASP A 482 12.94 11.36 14.82
CA ASP A 482 13.22 10.95 13.44
C ASP A 482 14.30 9.86 13.48
N ILE A 483 13.87 8.60 13.59
CA ILE A 483 14.74 7.42 13.74
C ILE A 483 15.21 6.91 12.35
N LYS A 484 15.09 7.73 11.29
CA LYS A 484 15.48 7.34 9.93
C LYS A 484 16.94 6.87 9.82
N GLU A 485 17.87 7.46 10.57
CA GLU A 485 19.30 7.07 10.53
C GLU A 485 19.63 5.79 11.30
N TYR A 486 18.66 5.23 12.00
CA TYR A 486 18.92 4.35 13.12
C TYR A 486 18.32 2.94 12.96
N LEU A 487 17.42 2.77 12.01
CA LEU A 487 16.90 1.46 11.57
C LEU A 487 17.76 0.83 10.46
N GLU A 488 18.80 1.53 9.96
CA GLU A 488 19.64 1.10 8.83
C GLU A 488 20.99 0.46 9.21
N CYS A 489 21.13 -0.19 10.38
CA CYS A 489 22.35 -0.96 10.70
C CYS A 489 22.09 -2.37 11.22
#